data_AF-A0A9J6G9Y1-F1
#
_entry.id   AF-A0A9J6G9Y1-F1
#
_cell.length_a   1.000
_cell.length_b   1.000
_cell.length_c   1.000
_cell.angle_alpha   90.00
_cell.angle_beta   90.00
_cell.angle_gamma   90.00
#
_symmetry.space_group_name_H-M   'P 1'
#
loop_
_entity.id
_entity.type
_entity.pdbx_description
1 polymer ?
#
loop_
_entity_poly.entity_id
_entity_poly.type
_entity_poly.pdbx_seq_one_letter_code
_entity_poly.pdbx_strand_id
1 'polypeptide(L)'
;MLKVKHQGREKTCFVPLCRSGYRSNPEKVSMFAVPSDPVRLLEWERLIRREDRKLTATCVICERYFEDSHVDRTFKVTVDGVVNELARERPRLKPDAVPTVFDNYPRHLLPKKTPKREVRNLCDQTPAKRQKCDAGADIAQEEDKKQARIKTNKSHNISRALNRAKKSLAGVQQEVAQMKAQNESLSESVVEAKIKRLPQKQQLAVRTCFRAAQRRSLKGMTYDDNWIIECVMMRMRSHKLYEHLRRENIFVLPGRSCLQKYLQRFKGGFGLNPNIFSALKEKTKGMDTFSRHGGLLIDEIKLSEHLNVKSAGDIEGFVDLGEHTTDDQKGVLANHGMVVMFQPFTGSWTQVLAVFASRGNVKAPTLAKIIVEATVLAEQAGLYVDTVTCDGATWNRSMWRIFGIQGK
;
A
#
# COMPACT_ATOMS: atom_id res chain seq x y z
N MET A 1 6.86 15.07 -8.31
CA MET A 1 7.79 14.71 -7.21
C MET A 1 7.18 13.59 -6.38
N LEU A 2 7.67 12.36 -6.51
CA LEU A 2 7.18 11.19 -5.79
C LEU A 2 7.66 11.24 -4.33
N LYS A 3 6.74 11.40 -3.37
CA LYS A 3 7.03 11.19 -1.95
C LYS A 3 7.33 9.71 -1.71
N VAL A 4 8.61 9.38 -1.52
CA VAL A 4 9.08 8.04 -1.12
C VAL A 4 8.49 7.73 0.26
N LYS A 5 7.58 6.74 0.33
CA LYS A 5 7.08 6.20 1.60
C LYS A 5 8.26 5.66 2.40
N HIS A 6 8.59 6.28 3.52
CA HIS A 6 9.55 5.71 4.47
C HIS A 6 8.94 4.43 5.07
N GLN A 7 9.43 3.26 4.64
CA GLN A 7 9.23 2.03 5.38
C GLN A 7 9.89 2.19 6.76
N GLY A 8 9.22 1.73 7.82
CA GLY A 8 9.78 1.77 9.17
C GLY A 8 11.09 0.98 9.23
N ARG A 9 12.12 1.57 9.84
CA ARG A 9 13.43 0.92 10.01
C ARG A 9 13.36 -0.20 11.05
N GLU A 10 14.21 -1.21 10.92
CA GLU A 10 14.40 -2.25 11.93
C GLU A 10 14.86 -1.62 13.26
N LYS A 11 14.52 -2.27 14.38
CA LYS A 11 14.92 -1.83 15.73
C LYS A 11 16.15 -2.58 16.25
N THR A 12 16.55 -3.66 15.59
CA THR A 12 17.64 -4.55 15.98
C THR A 12 18.83 -4.39 15.05
N CYS A 13 20.04 -4.50 15.60
CA CYS A 13 21.27 -4.41 14.81
C CYS A 13 21.37 -5.53 13.77
N PHE A 14 21.81 -5.19 12.57
CA PHE A 14 21.95 -6.13 11.46
C PHE A 14 23.17 -7.06 11.61
N VAL A 15 24.21 -6.65 12.33
CA VAL A 15 25.46 -7.42 12.45
C VAL A 15 25.20 -8.74 13.18
N PRO A 16 25.68 -9.89 12.68
CA PRO A 16 25.45 -11.18 13.31
C PRO A 16 25.96 -11.22 14.76
N LEU A 17 25.26 -11.98 15.61
CA LEU A 17 25.53 -12.11 17.05
C LEU A 17 25.40 -10.81 17.87
N CYS A 18 25.04 -9.69 17.25
CA CYS A 18 24.75 -8.45 17.95
C CYS A 18 23.37 -8.51 18.62
N ARG A 19 23.30 -8.21 19.92
CA ARG A 19 22.05 -8.13 20.70
C ARG A 19 21.54 -6.70 20.86
N SER A 20 22.18 -5.71 20.24
CA SER A 20 21.76 -4.31 20.30
C SER A 20 20.36 -4.14 19.69
N GLY A 21 19.46 -3.51 20.46
CA GLY A 21 18.07 -3.27 20.05
C GLY A 21 17.09 -4.42 20.32
N TYR A 22 17.56 -5.57 20.81
CA TYR A 22 16.67 -6.64 21.29
C TYR A 22 16.06 -6.25 22.65
N ARG A 23 14.81 -6.67 22.92
CA ARG A 23 14.14 -6.37 24.21
C ARG A 23 14.91 -6.92 25.42
N SER A 24 15.67 -7.99 25.23
CA SER A 24 16.49 -8.63 26.26
C SER A 24 17.77 -7.87 26.60
N ASN A 25 18.18 -6.88 25.80
CA ASN A 25 19.35 -6.06 26.09
C ASN A 25 18.93 -4.67 26.61
N PRO A 26 19.20 -4.33 27.89
CA PRO A 26 18.84 -3.03 28.45
C PRO A 26 19.71 -1.87 27.95
N GLU A 27 20.90 -2.16 27.40
CA GLU A 27 21.85 -1.17 26.90
C GLU A 27 21.28 -0.40 25.70
N LYS A 28 21.25 0.94 25.80
CA LYS A 28 20.80 1.84 24.73
C LYS A 28 22.01 2.34 23.94
N VAL A 29 22.11 1.91 22.69
CA VAL A 29 23.13 2.34 21.73
C VAL A 29 22.50 3.05 20.54
N SER A 30 23.24 3.98 19.94
CA SER A 30 22.80 4.69 18.74
C SER A 30 22.72 3.72 17.56
N MET A 31 21.62 3.79 16.79
CA MET A 31 21.38 2.94 15.63
C MET A 31 21.44 3.78 14.35
N PHE A 32 22.37 3.44 13.47
CA PHE A 32 22.59 4.14 12.21
C PHE A 32 21.95 3.39 11.04
N ALA A 33 21.33 4.14 10.14
CA ALA A 33 20.80 3.59 8.91
C ALA A 33 21.92 3.30 7.91
N VAL A 34 21.69 2.32 7.05
CA VAL A 34 22.60 2.01 5.96
C VAL A 34 22.71 3.19 4.96
N PRO A 35 23.87 3.36 4.31
CA PRO A 35 24.05 4.38 3.28
C PRO A 35 23.06 4.21 2.13
N SER A 36 22.56 5.33 1.59
CA SER A 36 21.73 5.32 0.37
C SER A 36 22.56 5.11 -0.91
N ASP A 37 23.86 5.36 -0.84
CA ASP A 37 24.80 5.12 -1.94
C ASP A 37 25.03 3.61 -2.14
N PRO A 38 24.73 3.05 -3.33
CA PRO A 38 24.89 1.62 -3.60
C PRO A 38 26.33 1.13 -3.47
N VAL A 39 27.34 1.97 -3.72
CA VAL A 39 28.76 1.58 -3.62
C VAL A 39 29.13 1.32 -2.15
N ARG A 40 28.72 2.22 -1.26
CA ARG A 40 28.93 2.07 0.19
C ARG A 40 28.08 0.98 0.81
N LEU A 41 26.86 0.79 0.31
CA LEU A 41 26.00 -0.30 0.76
C LEU A 41 26.66 -1.67 0.49
N LEU A 42 27.25 -1.84 -0.70
CA LEU A 42 28.03 -3.02 -1.05
C LEU A 42 29.30 -3.16 -0.21
N GLU A 43 29.96 -2.06 0.13
CA GLU A 43 31.13 -2.07 1.02
C GLU A 43 30.77 -2.53 2.44
N TRP A 44 29.66 -2.03 2.99
CA TRP A 44 29.14 -2.46 4.28
C TRP A 44 28.74 -3.94 4.26
N GLU A 45 28.05 -4.40 3.21
CA GLU A 45 27.68 -5.81 3.04
C GLU A 45 28.91 -6.72 2.96
N ARG A 46 29.96 -6.28 2.25
CA ARG A 46 31.25 -7.00 2.14
C ARG A 46 32.00 -7.10 3.46
N LEU A 47 31.89 -6.09 4.33
CA LEU A 47 32.57 -6.05 5.64
C LEU A 47 31.84 -6.91 6.68
N ILE A 48 30.50 -6.88 6.69
CA ILE A 48 29.67 -7.60 7.68
C ILE A 48 29.60 -9.11 7.38
N ARG A 49 29.68 -9.51 6.10
CA ARG A 49 29.74 -10.93 5.65
C ARG A 49 28.66 -11.82 6.26
N ARG A 50 27.41 -11.43 6.07
CA ARG A 50 26.24 -12.18 6.53
C ARG A 50 25.68 -13.05 5.40
N GLU A 51 25.60 -14.36 5.59
CA GLU A 51 25.14 -15.31 4.56
C GLU A 51 23.63 -15.59 4.61
N ASP A 52 23.02 -15.49 5.80
CA ASP A 52 21.61 -15.81 6.04
C ASP A 52 20.65 -14.68 5.60
N ARG A 53 21.11 -13.42 5.56
CA ARG A 53 20.26 -12.26 5.25
C ARG A 53 21.04 -11.18 4.52
N LYS A 54 20.45 -10.61 3.46
CA LYS A 54 21.02 -9.48 2.68
C LYS A 54 20.76 -8.13 3.34
N LEU A 55 21.66 -7.17 3.13
CA LEU A 55 21.55 -5.83 3.66
C LEU A 55 20.51 -5.02 2.85
N THR A 56 19.43 -4.59 3.49
CA THR A 56 18.36 -3.80 2.84
C THR A 56 18.27 -2.39 3.44
N ALA A 57 17.58 -1.46 2.76
CA ALA A 57 17.45 -0.07 3.18
C ALA A 57 16.73 0.13 4.55
N THR A 58 16.04 -0.90 5.05
CA THR A 58 15.39 -0.89 6.37
C THR A 58 16.31 -1.34 7.50
N CYS A 59 17.46 -1.94 7.18
CA CYS A 59 18.42 -2.43 8.16
C CYS A 59 19.16 -1.28 8.87
N VAL A 60 19.56 -1.54 10.11
CA VAL A 60 20.31 -0.59 10.95
C VAL A 60 21.50 -1.27 11.61
N ILE A 61 22.56 -0.51 11.86
CA ILE A 61 23.79 -0.97 12.52
C ILE A 61 24.06 -0.09 13.74
N CYS A 62 24.39 -0.68 14.88
CA CYS A 62 24.69 0.09 16.09
C CYS A 62 26.08 0.71 16.06
N GLU A 63 26.28 1.77 16.85
CA GLU A 63 27.53 2.53 16.92
C GLU A 63 28.78 1.71 17.27
N ARG A 64 28.62 0.59 18.00
CA ARG A 64 29.73 -0.30 18.41
C ARG A 64 30.57 -0.85 17.25
N TYR A 65 30.06 -0.86 16.03
CA TYR A 65 30.78 -1.35 14.86
C TYR A 65 31.55 -0.26 14.12
N PHE A 66 31.45 0.99 14.56
CA PHE A 66 32.15 2.13 13.98
C PHE A 66 33.20 2.63 14.96
N GLU A 67 34.32 3.11 14.43
CA GLU A 67 35.28 3.87 15.24
C GLU A 67 34.63 5.20 15.68
N ASP A 68 34.87 5.62 16.92
CA ASP A 68 34.29 6.86 17.46
C ASP A 68 34.68 8.10 16.63
N SER A 69 35.81 8.06 15.92
CA SER A 69 36.26 9.09 14.97
C SER A 69 35.28 9.33 13.81
N HIS A 70 34.49 8.32 13.46
CA HIS A 70 33.49 8.36 12.40
C HIS A 70 32.08 8.70 12.90
N VAL A 71 31.90 8.89 14.22
CA VAL A 71 30.62 9.21 14.86
C VAL A 71 30.63 10.66 15.36
N ASP A 72 29.92 11.54 14.65
CA ASP A 72 29.76 12.93 15.05
C ASP A 72 28.76 13.05 16.21
N ARG A 73 29.28 13.30 17.41
CA ARG A 73 28.49 13.53 18.63
C ARG A 73 28.31 15.02 18.97
N THR A 74 29.08 15.91 18.37
CA THR A 74 28.97 17.37 18.57
C THR A 74 28.73 18.10 17.25
N PHE A 75 28.28 19.35 17.32
CA PHE A 75 28.28 20.27 16.20
C PHE A 75 28.97 21.57 16.62
N LYS A 76 29.81 22.10 15.72
CA LYS A 76 30.54 23.36 15.90
C LYS A 76 29.67 24.49 15.33
N VAL A 77 29.30 25.46 16.16
CA VAL A 77 28.65 26.70 15.71
C VAL A 77 29.53 27.87 16.07
N THR A 78 29.90 28.66 15.07
CA THR A 78 30.61 29.91 15.26
C THR A 78 29.57 31.01 15.47
N VAL A 79 29.55 31.60 16.67
CA VAL A 79 28.82 32.85 16.96
C VAL A 79 29.86 33.88 17.32
N ASP A 80 29.86 35.03 16.63
CA ASP A 80 30.78 36.15 16.87
C ASP A 80 32.28 35.77 16.89
N GLY A 81 32.69 34.85 16.01
CA GLY A 81 34.09 34.41 15.89
C GLY A 81 34.54 33.37 16.92
N VAL A 82 33.69 33.01 17.88
CA VAL A 82 33.96 31.97 18.88
C VAL A 82 33.29 30.66 18.45
N VAL A 83 34.09 29.60 18.31
CA VAL A 83 33.59 28.26 17.97
C VAL A 83 33.07 27.59 19.24
N ASN A 84 31.75 27.43 19.33
CA ASN A 84 31.09 26.69 20.41
C ASN A 84 30.80 25.25 19.95
N GLU A 85 31.23 24.26 20.75
CA GLU A 85 30.92 22.84 20.53
C GLU A 85 29.69 22.42 21.35
N LEU A 86 28.59 22.13 20.66
CA LEU A 86 27.33 21.71 21.27
C LEU A 86 27.09 20.22 21.03
N ALA A 87 26.67 19.49 22.06
CA ALA A 87 26.35 18.07 21.94
C ALA A 87 25.09 17.85 21.08
N ARG A 88 25.11 16.84 20.20
CA ARG A 88 23.96 16.42 19.41
C ARG A 88 23.08 15.49 20.24
N GLU A 89 21.77 15.71 20.21
CA GLU A 89 20.80 14.76 20.77
C GLU A 89 20.81 13.40 20.07
N ARG A 90 21.19 13.37 18.79
CA ARG A 90 21.31 12.15 17.98
C ARG A 90 22.66 12.15 17.26
N PRO A 91 23.57 11.22 17.60
CA PRO A 91 24.81 11.04 16.86
C PRO A 91 24.54 10.78 15.38
N ARG A 92 25.49 11.15 14.51
CA ARG A 92 25.44 10.85 13.08
C ARG A 92 26.75 10.23 12.65
N LEU A 93 26.70 9.37 11.63
CA LEU A 93 27.91 8.89 10.98
C LEU A 93 28.39 9.93 9.98
N LYS A 94 29.71 10.10 9.93
CA LYS A 94 30.36 10.82 8.84
C LYS A 94 30.05 10.12 7.51
N PRO A 95 29.99 10.88 6.40
CA PRO A 95 29.66 10.30 5.11
C PRO A 95 30.68 9.25 4.65
N ASP A 96 31.90 9.25 5.20
CA ASP A 96 32.96 8.28 4.94
C ASP A 96 32.98 7.03 5.82
N ALA A 97 32.14 6.97 6.86
CA ALA A 97 32.11 5.90 7.84
C ALA A 97 31.81 4.51 7.26
N VAL A 98 32.60 3.51 7.70
CA VAL A 98 32.42 2.09 7.41
C VAL A 98 32.53 1.27 8.70
N PRO A 99 31.77 0.17 8.85
CA PRO A 99 31.85 -0.66 10.04
C PRO A 99 33.14 -1.48 10.03
N THR A 100 34.10 -1.14 10.89
CA THR A 100 35.43 -1.77 10.96
C THR A 100 35.68 -2.51 12.28
N VAL A 101 34.90 -2.24 13.32
CA VAL A 101 35.11 -2.75 14.68
C VAL A 101 34.30 -4.02 14.89
N PHE A 102 34.93 -5.19 14.90
CA PHE A 102 34.25 -6.51 14.97
C PHE A 102 34.83 -7.41 16.07
N ASP A 103 35.05 -6.87 17.27
CA ASP A 103 35.82 -7.54 18.33
C ASP A 103 35.16 -8.85 18.83
N ASN A 104 33.83 -8.92 18.82
CA ASN A 104 33.05 -10.08 19.27
C ASN A 104 32.65 -11.04 18.12
N TYR A 105 33.23 -10.87 16.92
CA TYR A 105 32.93 -11.69 15.75
C TYR A 105 33.84 -12.92 15.67
N PRO A 106 33.38 -14.09 15.19
CA PRO A 106 34.23 -15.27 15.09
C PRO A 106 35.49 -14.98 14.26
N ARG A 107 36.68 -15.24 14.81
CA ARG A 107 37.98 -14.89 14.18
C ARG A 107 38.15 -15.45 12.76
N HIS A 108 37.48 -16.56 12.43
CA HIS A 108 37.52 -17.17 11.11
C HIS A 108 36.72 -16.39 10.04
N LEU A 109 35.85 -15.48 10.44
CA LEU A 109 35.05 -14.63 9.54
C LEU A 109 35.61 -13.21 9.40
N LEU A 110 36.56 -12.80 10.27
CA LEU A 110 37.22 -11.50 10.22
C LEU A 110 38.13 -11.37 8.98
N PRO A 111 38.20 -10.19 8.33
CA PRO A 111 39.19 -9.93 7.29
C PRO A 111 40.61 -9.97 7.86
N LYS A 112 41.50 -10.83 7.35
CA LYS A 112 42.93 -10.80 7.70
C LYS A 112 43.54 -9.48 7.20
N LYS A 113 44.03 -8.60 8.09
CA LYS A 113 44.82 -7.43 7.70
C LYS A 113 46.14 -7.91 7.07
N THR A 114 46.38 -7.61 5.80
CA THR A 114 47.73 -7.65 5.23
C THR A 114 48.52 -6.46 5.78
N PRO A 115 49.79 -6.63 6.23
CA PRO A 115 50.57 -5.53 6.78
C PRO A 115 50.73 -4.40 5.75
N LYS A 116 50.44 -3.16 6.16
CA LYS A 116 50.72 -1.96 5.36
C LYS A 116 52.23 -1.81 5.23
N ARG A 117 52.74 -1.88 4.01
CA ARG A 117 54.13 -1.55 3.68
C ARG A 117 54.31 -0.05 3.95
N GLU A 118 55.29 0.34 4.78
CA GLU A 118 55.65 1.73 4.98
C GLU A 118 56.05 2.36 3.64
N VAL A 119 55.41 3.47 3.29
CA VAL A 119 55.81 4.30 2.16
C VAL A 119 56.91 5.23 2.69
N ARG A 120 58.17 4.96 2.31
CA ARG A 120 59.24 5.96 2.49
C ARG A 120 59.03 7.07 1.47
N ASN A 121 58.83 8.29 1.95
CA ASN A 121 58.79 9.50 1.13
C ASN A 121 60.20 9.78 0.58
N LEU A 122 60.38 9.67 -0.74
CA LEU A 122 61.54 10.21 -1.45
C LEU A 122 61.11 11.48 -2.19
N CYS A 123 61.06 12.60 -1.47
CA CYS A 123 61.17 13.93 -2.02
C CYS A 123 61.58 14.86 -0.87
N ASP A 124 62.88 14.87 -0.58
CA ASP A 124 63.66 16.03 -0.09
C ASP A 124 64.95 15.51 0.53
N GLN A 125 65.91 15.22 -0.35
CA GLN A 125 67.32 15.37 -0.08
C GLN A 125 68.06 15.39 -1.42
N THR A 126 68.88 16.44 -1.58
CA THR A 126 69.71 16.77 -2.72
C THR A 126 70.58 15.59 -3.19
N PRO A 127 70.95 15.53 -4.48
CA PRO A 127 71.61 14.35 -5.04
C PRO A 127 73.06 14.28 -4.55
N ALA A 128 73.35 13.32 -3.68
CA ALA A 128 74.71 12.86 -3.43
C ALA A 128 75.08 11.79 -4.46
N LYS A 129 76.06 12.10 -5.31
CA LYS A 129 76.68 11.18 -6.28
C LYS A 129 77.12 9.89 -5.57
N ARG A 130 76.75 8.72 -6.12
CA ARG A 130 77.53 7.48 -5.99
C ARG A 130 77.22 6.48 -7.12
N GLN A 131 78.20 6.41 -8.02
CA GLN A 131 78.77 5.30 -8.78
C GLN A 131 77.97 3.98 -8.97
N LYS A 132 77.87 3.60 -10.25
CA LYS A 132 77.35 2.34 -10.81
C LYS A 132 77.96 1.07 -10.17
N CYS A 133 77.13 0.03 -10.04
CA CYS A 133 77.53 -1.36 -10.31
C CYS A 133 76.33 -2.15 -10.85
N ASP A 134 76.55 -2.91 -11.92
CA ASP A 134 75.59 -3.74 -12.65
C ASP A 134 75.21 -5.01 -11.88
N ALA A 135 73.91 -5.27 -11.69
CA ALA A 135 73.30 -6.61 -11.54
C ALA A 135 71.77 -6.49 -11.38
N GLY A 136 70.97 -6.85 -12.39
CA GLY A 136 69.51 -6.83 -12.22
C GLY A 136 68.64 -7.04 -13.46
N ALA A 137 69.00 -7.95 -14.38
CA ALA A 137 68.13 -8.31 -15.51
C ALA A 137 67.21 -9.51 -15.19
N ASP A 138 67.59 -10.40 -14.25
CA ASP A 138 66.87 -11.66 -14.02
C ASP A 138 65.65 -11.53 -13.08
N ILE A 139 65.65 -10.56 -12.15
CA ILE A 139 64.57 -10.39 -11.16
C ILE A 139 63.32 -9.73 -11.80
N ALA A 140 63.51 -8.84 -12.78
CA ALA A 140 62.41 -8.15 -13.47
C ALA A 140 61.64 -9.10 -14.43
N GLN A 141 62.33 -10.02 -15.10
CA GLN A 141 61.69 -10.97 -16.02
C GLN A 141 60.82 -12.02 -15.31
N GLU A 142 61.13 -12.34 -14.05
CA GLU A 142 60.42 -13.38 -13.30
C GLU A 142 59.13 -12.87 -12.63
N GLU A 143 59.09 -11.59 -12.23
CA GLU A 143 57.88 -10.94 -11.73
C GLU A 143 56.84 -10.69 -12.84
N ASP A 144 57.27 -10.28 -14.03
CA ASP A 144 56.37 -10.10 -15.19
C ASP A 144 55.78 -11.42 -15.67
N LYS A 145 56.57 -12.50 -15.70
CA LYS A 145 56.08 -13.86 -16.01
C LYS A 145 55.07 -14.36 -14.96
N LYS A 146 55.26 -14.06 -13.68
CA LYS A 146 54.29 -14.38 -12.62
C LYS A 146 52.99 -13.58 -12.77
N GLN A 147 53.05 -12.28 -13.05
CA GLN A 147 51.85 -11.45 -13.27
C GLN A 147 51.08 -11.87 -14.52
N ALA A 148 51.76 -12.24 -15.61
CA ALA A 148 51.14 -12.79 -16.81
C ALA A 148 50.44 -14.14 -16.55
N ARG A 149 51.05 -15.04 -15.75
CA ARG A 149 50.44 -16.31 -15.29
C ARG A 149 49.19 -16.09 -14.43
N ILE A 150 49.20 -15.09 -13.55
CA ILE A 150 48.03 -14.77 -12.70
C ILE A 150 46.88 -14.23 -13.56
N LYS A 151 47.17 -13.35 -14.54
CA LYS A 151 46.17 -12.80 -15.47
C LYS A 151 45.55 -13.89 -16.35
N THR A 152 46.36 -14.80 -16.89
CA THR A 152 45.89 -15.93 -17.71
C THR A 152 45.07 -16.94 -16.92
N ASN A 153 45.47 -17.30 -15.70
CA ASN A 153 44.67 -18.17 -14.82
C ASN A 153 43.33 -17.52 -14.42
N LYS A 154 43.31 -16.21 -14.17
CA LYS A 154 42.08 -15.46 -13.87
C LYS A 154 41.12 -15.46 -15.07
N SER A 155 41.63 -15.22 -16.29
CA SER A 155 40.86 -15.31 -17.53
C SER A 155 40.31 -16.73 -17.75
N HIS A 156 41.13 -17.75 -17.52
CA HIS A 156 40.72 -19.15 -17.69
C HIS A 156 39.62 -19.56 -16.68
N ASN A 157 39.70 -19.09 -15.44
CA ASN A 157 38.67 -19.32 -14.42
C ASN A 157 37.36 -18.59 -14.73
N ILE A 158 37.42 -17.36 -15.27
CA ILE A 158 36.24 -16.62 -15.74
C ILE A 158 35.57 -17.36 -16.91
N SER A 159 36.34 -17.86 -17.88
CA SER A 159 35.79 -18.67 -18.99
C SER A 159 35.16 -19.98 -18.50
N ARG A 160 35.75 -20.66 -17.50
CA ARG A 160 35.15 -21.85 -16.91
C ARG A 160 33.84 -21.53 -16.17
N ALA A 161 33.79 -20.43 -15.44
CA ALA A 161 32.57 -19.97 -14.77
C ALA A 161 31.47 -19.62 -15.79
N LEU A 162 31.82 -18.92 -16.88
CA LEU A 162 30.91 -18.59 -17.98
C LEU A 162 30.34 -19.86 -18.63
N ASN A 163 31.19 -20.85 -18.90
CA ASN A 163 30.75 -22.11 -19.51
C ASN A 163 29.85 -22.94 -18.58
N ARG A 164 30.12 -22.94 -17.27
CA ARG A 164 29.23 -23.56 -16.27
C ARG A 164 27.87 -22.87 -16.24
N ALA A 165 27.85 -21.53 -16.24
CA ALA A 165 26.61 -20.76 -16.29
C ALA A 165 25.82 -21.02 -17.59
N LYS A 166 26.49 -21.05 -18.75
CA LYS A 166 25.85 -21.39 -20.04
C LYS A 166 25.26 -22.79 -20.05
N LYS A 167 25.97 -23.78 -19.50
CA LYS A 167 25.48 -25.17 -19.40
C LYS A 167 24.26 -25.28 -18.47
N SER A 168 24.31 -24.57 -17.33
CA SER A 168 23.16 -24.48 -16.42
C SER A 168 21.96 -23.78 -17.07
N LEU A 169 22.19 -22.72 -17.84
CA LEU A 169 21.14 -22.00 -18.56
C LEU A 169 20.48 -22.91 -19.61
N ALA A 170 21.27 -23.68 -20.36
CA ALA A 170 20.76 -24.64 -21.34
C ALA A 170 19.88 -25.72 -20.68
N GLY A 171 20.30 -26.25 -19.53
CA GLY A 171 19.50 -27.21 -18.75
C GLY A 171 18.16 -26.63 -18.29
N VAL A 172 18.18 -25.42 -17.70
CA VAL A 172 16.95 -24.74 -17.25
C VAL A 172 16.04 -24.38 -18.43
N GLN A 173 16.60 -23.99 -19.58
CA GLN A 173 15.82 -23.71 -20.79
C GLN A 173 15.13 -24.97 -21.32
N GLN A 174 15.81 -26.11 -21.28
CA GLN A 174 15.25 -27.40 -21.69
C GLN A 174 14.11 -27.84 -20.75
N GLU A 175 14.30 -27.69 -19.44
CA GLU A 175 13.27 -28.00 -18.44
C GLU A 175 12.03 -27.11 -18.63
N VAL A 176 12.22 -25.80 -18.88
CA VAL A 176 11.12 -24.88 -19.20
C VAL A 176 10.41 -25.27 -20.49
N ALA A 177 11.13 -25.74 -21.51
CA ALA A 177 10.52 -26.22 -22.75
C ALA A 177 9.68 -27.48 -22.52
N GLN A 178 10.18 -28.41 -21.70
CA GLN A 178 9.48 -29.64 -21.35
C GLN A 178 8.21 -29.37 -20.53
N MET A 179 8.28 -28.46 -19.55
CA MET A 179 7.12 -28.00 -18.78
C MET A 179 6.07 -27.29 -19.66
N LYS A 180 6.50 -26.50 -20.66
CA LYS A 180 5.57 -25.86 -21.61
C LYS A 180 4.83 -26.89 -22.46
N ALA A 181 5.54 -27.90 -22.99
CA ALA A 181 4.93 -28.98 -23.76
C ALA A 181 3.92 -29.79 -22.92
N GLN A 182 4.25 -30.06 -21.65
CA GLN A 182 3.31 -30.70 -20.71
C GLN A 182 2.07 -29.83 -20.45
N ASN A 183 2.24 -28.51 -20.31
CA ASN A 183 1.12 -27.59 -20.12
C ASN A 183 0.23 -27.42 -21.36
N GLU A 184 0.77 -27.51 -22.58
CA GLU A 184 -0.02 -27.54 -23.82
C GLU A 184 -0.89 -28.80 -23.93
N SER A 185 -0.46 -29.91 -23.33
CA SER A 185 -1.25 -31.15 -23.31
C SER A 185 -2.44 -31.14 -22.33
N LEU A 186 -2.47 -30.19 -21.38
CA LEU A 186 -3.59 -30.01 -20.46
C LEU A 186 -4.72 -29.26 -21.16
N SER A 187 -5.75 -29.99 -21.59
CA SER A 187 -6.92 -29.40 -22.24
C SER A 187 -7.63 -28.39 -21.33
N GLU A 188 -7.91 -27.19 -21.84
CA GLU A 188 -8.62 -26.10 -21.16
C GLU A 188 -9.97 -26.55 -20.56
N SER A 189 -10.60 -27.55 -21.17
CA SER A 189 -11.84 -28.19 -20.70
C SER A 189 -11.73 -28.84 -19.32
N VAL A 190 -10.58 -29.39 -18.96
CA VAL A 190 -10.35 -30.03 -17.65
C VAL A 190 -10.23 -28.97 -16.54
N VAL A 191 -9.60 -27.84 -16.84
CA VAL A 191 -9.47 -26.72 -15.91
C VAL A 191 -10.84 -26.09 -15.67
N GLU A 192 -11.60 -25.85 -16.73
CA GLU A 192 -12.95 -25.28 -16.63
C GLU A 192 -13.90 -26.22 -15.87
N ALA A 193 -13.82 -27.54 -16.09
CA ALA A 193 -14.59 -28.53 -15.34
C ALA A 193 -14.27 -28.52 -13.83
N LYS A 194 -13.01 -28.29 -13.46
CA LYS A 194 -12.60 -28.14 -12.05
C LYS A 194 -13.08 -26.81 -11.46
N ILE A 195 -12.98 -25.71 -12.22
CA ILE A 195 -13.47 -24.39 -11.79
C ILE A 195 -14.97 -24.45 -11.51
N LYS A 196 -15.77 -25.08 -12.37
CA LYS A 196 -17.23 -25.20 -12.20
C LYS A 196 -17.65 -25.86 -10.89
N ARG A 197 -16.80 -26.67 -10.26
CA ARG A 197 -17.07 -27.31 -8.95
C ARG A 197 -16.94 -26.33 -7.78
N LEU A 198 -16.27 -25.20 -7.97
CA LEU A 198 -16.07 -24.19 -6.93
C LEU A 198 -17.30 -23.28 -6.78
N PRO A 199 -17.51 -22.65 -5.62
CA PRO A 199 -18.50 -21.59 -5.46
C PRO A 199 -18.28 -20.43 -6.44
N GLN A 200 -19.35 -19.79 -6.90
CA GLN A 200 -19.31 -18.74 -7.93
C GLN A 200 -18.27 -17.63 -7.66
N LYS A 201 -18.15 -17.16 -6.41
CA LYS A 201 -17.16 -16.14 -6.04
C LYS A 201 -15.71 -16.64 -6.18
N GLN A 202 -15.47 -17.91 -5.85
CA GLN A 202 -14.16 -18.53 -6.04
C GLN A 202 -13.87 -18.74 -7.52
N GLN A 203 -14.87 -19.10 -8.33
CA GLN A 203 -14.71 -19.18 -9.78
C GLN A 203 -14.24 -17.85 -10.37
N LEU A 204 -14.88 -16.74 -9.98
CA LEU A 204 -14.49 -15.39 -10.42
C LEU A 204 -13.04 -15.05 -10.02
N ALA A 205 -12.67 -15.32 -8.77
CA ALA A 205 -11.32 -15.09 -8.27
C ALA A 205 -10.28 -15.89 -9.06
N VAL A 206 -10.52 -17.20 -9.23
CA VAL A 206 -9.62 -18.12 -9.93
C VAL A 206 -9.47 -17.75 -11.40
N ARG A 207 -10.58 -17.46 -12.10
CA ARG A 207 -10.54 -16.98 -13.50
C ARG A 207 -9.76 -15.68 -13.63
N THR A 208 -9.88 -14.78 -12.66
CA THR A 208 -9.11 -13.53 -12.63
C THR A 208 -7.62 -13.81 -12.42
N CYS A 209 -7.26 -14.76 -11.55
CA CYS A 209 -5.88 -15.22 -11.37
C CYS A 209 -5.27 -15.79 -12.66
N PHE A 210 -6.00 -16.67 -13.37
CA PHE A 210 -5.52 -17.21 -14.64
C PHE A 210 -5.33 -16.12 -15.70
N ARG A 211 -6.29 -15.20 -15.83
CA ARG A 211 -6.18 -14.07 -16.77
C ARG A 211 -5.00 -13.16 -16.44
N ALA A 212 -4.69 -12.97 -15.16
CA ALA A 212 -3.54 -12.20 -14.72
C ALA A 212 -2.21 -12.91 -15.04
N ALA A 213 -2.16 -14.23 -14.80
CA ALA A 213 -0.97 -15.04 -15.04
C ALA A 213 -0.60 -15.12 -16.53
N GLN A 214 -1.58 -15.07 -17.44
CA GLN A 214 -1.35 -15.02 -18.88
C GLN A 214 -0.70 -13.71 -19.36
N ARG A 215 -0.73 -12.65 -18.54
CA ARG A 215 -0.26 -11.31 -18.94
C ARG A 215 1.14 -11.03 -18.41
N ARG A 216 1.94 -10.35 -19.23
CA ARG A 216 3.26 -9.82 -18.82
C ARG A 216 3.16 -8.71 -17.77
N SER A 217 2.01 -8.04 -17.67
CA SER A 217 1.75 -6.92 -16.76
C SER A 217 0.27 -6.82 -16.42
N LEU A 218 -0.01 -6.46 -15.17
CA LEU A 218 -1.37 -6.23 -14.66
C LEU A 218 -1.91 -4.83 -14.97
N LYS A 219 -1.10 -3.96 -15.57
CA LYS A 219 -1.53 -2.61 -15.97
C LYS A 219 -2.59 -2.70 -17.07
N GLY A 220 -3.72 -2.01 -16.87
CA GLY A 220 -4.83 -2.03 -17.83
C GLY A 220 -5.58 -3.37 -17.89
N MET A 221 -5.47 -4.21 -16.86
CA MET A 221 -6.30 -5.42 -16.76
C MET A 221 -7.77 -5.06 -16.57
N THR A 222 -8.62 -5.67 -17.39
CA THR A 222 -10.08 -5.59 -17.26
C THR A 222 -10.57 -6.68 -16.31
N TYR A 223 -11.58 -6.34 -15.53
CA TYR A 223 -12.19 -7.21 -14.53
C TYR A 223 -13.66 -7.44 -14.89
N ASP A 224 -14.19 -8.57 -14.45
CA ASP A 224 -15.62 -8.85 -14.53
C ASP A 224 -16.39 -7.92 -13.57
N ASP A 225 -17.56 -7.43 -13.98
CA ASP A 225 -18.36 -6.50 -13.18
C ASP A 225 -18.78 -7.12 -11.83
N ASN A 226 -19.12 -8.42 -11.80
CA ASN A 226 -19.47 -9.11 -10.56
C ASN A 226 -18.27 -9.21 -9.61
N TRP A 227 -17.07 -9.42 -10.17
CA TRP A 227 -15.85 -9.44 -9.38
C TRP A 227 -15.49 -8.06 -8.82
N ILE A 228 -15.73 -7.00 -9.59
CA ILE A 228 -15.57 -5.63 -9.11
C ILE A 228 -16.51 -5.36 -7.94
N ILE A 229 -17.78 -5.74 -8.03
CA ILE A 229 -18.76 -5.52 -6.94
C ILE A 229 -18.28 -6.25 -5.68
N GLU A 230 -17.83 -7.50 -5.78
CA GLU A 230 -17.26 -8.21 -4.62
C GLU A 230 -16.01 -7.50 -4.08
N CYS A 231 -15.14 -6.98 -4.94
CA CYS A 231 -13.97 -6.20 -4.52
C CYS A 231 -14.35 -4.90 -3.80
N VAL A 232 -15.40 -4.21 -4.24
CA VAL A 232 -15.96 -3.05 -3.55
C VAL A 232 -16.47 -3.47 -2.17
N MET A 233 -17.25 -4.54 -2.06
CA MET A 233 -17.76 -5.05 -0.78
C MET A 233 -16.63 -5.46 0.17
N MET A 234 -15.61 -6.18 -0.31
CA MET A 234 -14.44 -6.56 0.48
C MET A 234 -13.70 -5.33 1.01
N ARG A 235 -13.53 -4.30 0.18
CA ARG A 235 -12.90 -3.05 0.59
C ARG A 235 -13.73 -2.29 1.62
N MET A 236 -15.06 -2.27 1.49
CA MET A 236 -15.97 -1.66 2.46
C MET A 236 -15.89 -2.34 3.83
N ARG A 237 -15.80 -3.68 3.86
CA ARG A 237 -15.65 -4.43 5.11
C ARG A 237 -14.32 -4.16 5.80
N SER A 238 -13.21 -4.16 5.06
CA SER A 238 -11.91 -3.82 5.61
C SER A 238 -10.95 -3.30 4.55
N HIS A 239 -10.75 -1.98 4.58
CA HIS A 239 -9.81 -1.32 3.69
C HIS A 239 -8.37 -1.84 3.88
N LYS A 240 -7.96 -2.06 5.13
CA LYS A 240 -6.60 -2.53 5.46
C LYS A 240 -6.35 -3.94 4.93
N LEU A 241 -7.30 -4.84 5.13
CA LEU A 241 -7.19 -6.22 4.64
C LEU A 241 -7.17 -6.25 3.11
N TYR A 242 -8.05 -5.50 2.46
CA TYR A 242 -8.07 -5.42 0.99
C TYR A 242 -6.74 -4.95 0.41
N GLU A 243 -6.13 -3.90 0.98
CA GLU A 243 -4.83 -3.40 0.52
C GLU A 243 -3.68 -4.37 0.84
N HIS A 244 -3.76 -5.13 1.94
CA HIS A 244 -2.80 -6.17 2.26
C HIS A 244 -2.86 -7.31 1.24
N LEU A 245 -4.04 -7.90 1.02
CA LEU A 245 -4.26 -8.97 0.03
C LEU A 245 -3.79 -8.57 -1.37
N ARG A 246 -4.01 -7.30 -1.75
CA ARG A 246 -3.59 -6.76 -3.03
C ARG A 246 -2.07 -6.55 -3.12
N ARG A 247 -1.41 -6.04 -2.08
CA ARG A 247 0.03 -5.74 -2.10
C ARG A 247 0.90 -6.98 -2.03
N GLU A 248 0.46 -7.96 -1.25
CA GLU A 248 1.12 -9.25 -1.15
C GLU A 248 0.81 -10.16 -2.35
N ASN A 249 0.02 -9.69 -3.33
CA ASN A 249 -0.42 -10.44 -4.51
C ASN A 249 -1.08 -11.79 -4.17
N ILE A 250 -1.75 -11.87 -3.01
CA ILE A 250 -2.51 -13.06 -2.60
C ILE A 250 -3.70 -13.25 -3.54
N PHE A 251 -4.35 -12.14 -3.92
CA PHE A 251 -5.41 -12.11 -4.93
C PHE A 251 -5.12 -11.03 -5.97
N VAL A 252 -5.61 -11.27 -7.19
CA VAL A 252 -5.58 -10.27 -8.27
C VAL A 252 -6.72 -9.28 -8.05
N LEU A 253 -6.41 -8.24 -7.28
CA LEU A 253 -7.38 -7.24 -6.85
C LEU A 253 -7.21 -5.90 -7.59
N PRO A 254 -8.32 -5.28 -8.04
CA PRO A 254 -8.32 -3.95 -8.63
C PRO A 254 -7.72 -2.89 -7.69
N GLY A 255 -7.03 -1.92 -8.28
CA GLY A 255 -6.51 -0.76 -7.54
C GLY A 255 -7.59 0.25 -7.16
N ARG A 256 -7.23 1.15 -6.24
CA ARG A 256 -8.08 2.28 -5.79
C ARG A 256 -8.75 3.02 -6.95
N SER A 257 -7.96 3.48 -7.91
CA SER A 257 -8.46 4.24 -9.05
C SER A 257 -9.40 3.43 -9.95
N CYS A 258 -9.20 2.11 -10.03
CA CYS A 258 -10.09 1.24 -10.78
C CYS A 258 -11.44 1.15 -10.08
N LEU A 259 -11.47 0.79 -8.79
CA LEU A 259 -12.70 0.74 -8.01
C LEU A 259 -13.45 2.08 -8.02
N GLN A 260 -12.73 3.20 -7.91
CA GLN A 260 -13.33 4.53 -7.96
C GLN A 260 -13.99 4.83 -9.30
N LYS A 261 -13.36 4.45 -10.43
CA LYS A 261 -13.98 4.57 -11.76
C LYS A 261 -15.27 3.75 -11.90
N TYR A 262 -15.31 2.56 -11.30
CA TYR A 262 -16.53 1.76 -11.28
C TYR A 262 -17.60 2.38 -10.38
N LEU A 263 -17.22 2.88 -9.20
CA LEU A 263 -18.15 3.57 -8.28
C LEU A 263 -18.73 4.84 -8.91
N GLN A 264 -17.97 5.56 -9.74
CA GLN A 264 -18.46 6.73 -10.48
C GLN A 264 -19.60 6.42 -11.47
N ARG A 265 -19.74 5.15 -11.90
CA ARG A 265 -20.89 4.74 -12.75
C ARG A 265 -22.20 4.74 -11.97
N PHE A 266 -22.13 4.57 -10.66
CA PHE A 266 -23.30 4.63 -9.80
C PHE A 266 -23.61 6.10 -9.48
N LYS A 267 -24.74 6.58 -10.00
CA LYS A 267 -25.27 7.91 -9.65
C LYS A 267 -25.83 7.84 -8.23
N GLY A 268 -25.01 8.23 -7.25
CA GLY A 268 -25.48 8.61 -5.91
C GLY A 268 -25.87 10.07 -5.93
N GLY A 269 -27.18 10.35 -5.90
CA GLY A 269 -27.74 11.69 -5.84
C GLY A 269 -28.69 11.82 -4.66
N PHE A 270 -29.00 13.06 -4.29
CA PHE A 270 -30.10 13.35 -3.38
C PHE A 270 -31.43 13.14 -4.10
N GLY A 271 -32.49 12.90 -3.34
CA GLY A 271 -33.80 12.54 -3.84
C GLY A 271 -34.15 11.06 -3.73
N LEU A 272 -35.26 10.72 -4.36
CA LEU A 272 -35.77 9.36 -4.53
C LEU A 272 -35.07 8.72 -5.74
N ASN A 273 -34.34 7.62 -5.53
CA ASN A 273 -33.53 7.03 -6.60
C ASN A 273 -34.34 6.02 -7.42
N PRO A 274 -34.66 6.30 -8.70
CA PRO A 274 -35.50 5.42 -9.52
C PRO A 274 -34.86 4.04 -9.78
N ASN A 275 -33.52 3.94 -9.75
CA ASN A 275 -32.84 2.66 -9.90
C ASN A 275 -33.07 1.73 -8.71
N ILE A 276 -33.21 2.29 -7.50
CA ILE A 276 -33.52 1.53 -6.29
C ILE A 276 -34.94 0.97 -6.38
N PHE A 277 -35.92 1.80 -6.77
CA PHE A 277 -37.30 1.33 -6.94
C PHE A 277 -37.43 0.29 -8.05
N SER A 278 -36.68 0.44 -9.15
CA SER A 278 -36.62 -0.56 -10.22
C SER A 278 -36.06 -1.90 -9.72
N ALA A 279 -35.01 -1.86 -8.90
CA ALA A 279 -34.44 -3.06 -8.29
C ALA A 279 -35.37 -3.68 -7.23
N LEU A 280 -36.07 -2.86 -6.44
CA LEU A 280 -37.08 -3.31 -5.48
C LEU A 280 -38.25 -3.99 -6.21
N LYS A 281 -38.72 -3.43 -7.32
CA LYS A 281 -39.77 -4.03 -8.14
C LYS A 281 -39.40 -5.41 -8.68
N GLU A 282 -38.12 -5.64 -8.99
CA GLU A 282 -37.67 -6.97 -9.38
C GLU A 282 -37.61 -7.91 -8.17
N LYS A 283 -37.14 -7.42 -7.02
CA LYS A 283 -37.05 -8.20 -5.79
C LYS A 283 -38.43 -8.65 -5.28
N THR A 284 -39.43 -7.78 -5.30
CA THR A 284 -40.78 -8.05 -4.76
C THR A 284 -41.55 -9.10 -5.55
N LYS A 285 -41.22 -9.33 -6.84
CA LYS A 285 -41.83 -10.39 -7.65
C LYS A 285 -41.65 -11.79 -7.06
N GLY A 286 -40.50 -12.03 -6.44
CA GLY A 286 -40.17 -13.32 -5.81
C GLY A 286 -40.55 -13.40 -4.33
N MET A 287 -41.16 -12.37 -3.76
CA MET A 287 -41.48 -12.30 -2.34
C MET A 287 -42.94 -12.69 -2.07
N ASP A 288 -43.16 -13.39 -0.97
CA ASP A 288 -44.50 -13.60 -0.45
C ASP A 288 -45.15 -12.25 -0.07
N THR A 289 -46.48 -12.23 -0.01
CA THR A 289 -47.24 -11.01 0.29
C THR A 289 -46.93 -10.48 1.69
N PHE A 290 -46.79 -11.36 2.67
CA PHE A 290 -46.56 -10.97 4.06
C PHE A 290 -45.19 -10.30 4.28
N SER A 291 -44.15 -10.79 3.61
CA SER A 291 -42.80 -10.21 3.63
C SER A 291 -42.67 -8.88 2.90
N ARG A 292 -43.72 -8.43 2.20
CA ARG A 292 -43.76 -7.12 1.54
C ARG A 292 -44.29 -6.00 2.44
N HIS A 293 -44.92 -6.33 3.57
CA HIS A 293 -45.40 -5.36 4.55
C HIS A 293 -44.28 -4.80 5.42
N GLY A 294 -44.36 -3.51 5.71
CA GLY A 294 -43.33 -2.79 6.45
C GLY A 294 -43.68 -1.34 6.71
N GLY A 295 -42.72 -0.63 7.29
CA GLY A 295 -42.85 0.79 7.61
C GLY A 295 -41.74 1.63 7.00
N LEU A 296 -42.03 2.91 6.81
CA LEU A 296 -41.02 3.93 6.53
C LEU A 296 -40.43 4.45 7.85
N LEU A 297 -39.11 4.44 7.93
CA LEU A 297 -38.32 5.08 8.98
C LEU A 297 -37.74 6.38 8.43
N ILE A 298 -37.94 7.46 9.17
CA ILE A 298 -37.49 8.80 8.79
C ILE A 298 -36.66 9.35 9.93
N ASP A 299 -35.43 9.74 9.60
CA ASP A 299 -34.54 10.36 10.56
C ASP A 299 -33.64 11.41 9.89
N GLU A 300 -33.19 12.37 10.68
CA GLU A 300 -32.31 13.46 10.27
C GLU A 300 -30.94 13.31 10.93
N ILE A 301 -29.89 13.38 10.11
CA ILE A 301 -28.51 13.27 10.57
C ILE A 301 -27.84 14.63 10.43
N LYS A 302 -27.24 15.13 11.52
CA LYS A 302 -26.44 16.36 11.47
C LYS A 302 -25.15 16.14 10.68
N LEU A 303 -24.91 17.00 9.71
CA LEU A 303 -23.73 17.00 8.84
C LEU A 303 -22.85 18.22 9.12
N SER A 304 -21.55 18.08 8.86
CA SER A 304 -20.65 19.24 8.79
C SER A 304 -20.80 19.92 7.44
N GLU A 305 -20.97 21.24 7.44
CA GLU A 305 -21.00 22.04 6.21
C GLU A 305 -19.67 21.90 5.48
N HIS A 306 -19.71 21.44 4.23
CA HIS A 306 -18.51 21.23 3.43
C HIS A 306 -18.85 21.26 1.94
N LEU A 307 -18.05 22.01 1.16
CA LEU A 307 -18.12 22.01 -0.29
C LEU A 307 -17.08 21.07 -0.87
N ASN A 308 -17.50 20.17 -1.76
CA ASN A 308 -16.59 19.31 -2.49
C ASN A 308 -16.80 19.48 -3.99
N VAL A 309 -15.71 19.43 -4.76
CA VAL A 309 -15.76 19.51 -6.22
C VAL A 309 -15.63 18.09 -6.77
N LYS A 310 -16.68 17.61 -7.44
CA LYS A 310 -16.66 16.32 -8.10
C LYS A 310 -15.66 16.33 -9.24
N SER A 311 -15.16 15.16 -9.62
CA SER A 311 -14.26 15.01 -10.78
C SER A 311 -14.89 15.46 -12.10
N ALA A 312 -16.22 15.60 -12.15
CA ALA A 312 -16.97 16.12 -13.30
C ALA A 312 -17.01 17.67 -13.36
N GLY A 313 -16.58 18.36 -12.30
CA GLY A 313 -16.64 19.83 -12.19
C GLY A 313 -17.83 20.34 -11.36
N ASP A 314 -18.82 19.48 -11.07
CA ASP A 314 -19.96 19.85 -10.24
C ASP A 314 -19.55 20.07 -8.77
N ILE A 315 -20.13 21.08 -8.14
CA ILE A 315 -19.94 21.36 -6.72
C ILE A 315 -21.07 20.70 -5.92
N GLU A 316 -20.70 19.91 -4.91
CA GLU A 316 -21.63 19.31 -3.95
C GLU A 316 -21.48 19.94 -2.56
N GLY A 317 -22.51 19.81 -1.72
CA GLY A 317 -22.55 20.37 -0.36
C GLY A 317 -23.66 21.40 -0.14
N PHE A 318 -24.49 21.65 -1.16
CA PHE A 318 -25.66 22.51 -1.06
C PHE A 318 -26.90 21.74 -0.62
N VAL A 319 -27.93 22.48 -0.18
CA VAL A 319 -29.28 21.97 0.05
C VAL A 319 -29.83 21.37 -1.24
N ASP A 320 -30.34 20.15 -1.15
CA ASP A 320 -30.93 19.39 -2.24
C ASP A 320 -32.06 18.51 -1.68
N LEU A 321 -33.28 19.03 -1.79
CA LEU A 321 -34.55 18.36 -1.48
C LEU A 321 -35.20 17.78 -2.74
N GLY A 322 -34.44 17.58 -3.83
CA GLY A 322 -34.97 17.18 -5.14
C GLY A 322 -35.92 18.25 -5.71
N GLU A 323 -37.06 17.81 -6.24
CA GLU A 323 -38.10 18.68 -6.83
C GLU A 323 -38.71 19.67 -5.83
N HIS A 324 -38.57 19.39 -4.53
CA HIS A 324 -39.12 20.24 -3.46
C HIS A 324 -38.16 21.34 -3.00
N THR A 325 -36.99 21.48 -3.65
CA THR A 325 -36.01 22.52 -3.32
C THR A 325 -36.51 23.88 -3.80
N THR A 326 -36.73 24.82 -2.87
CA THR A 326 -37.17 26.17 -3.20
C THR A 326 -36.01 27.04 -3.70
N ASP A 327 -36.28 28.07 -4.50
CA ASP A 327 -35.24 28.90 -5.10
C ASP A 327 -34.38 29.64 -4.07
N ASP A 328 -34.94 29.98 -2.90
CA ASP A 328 -34.23 30.58 -1.76
C ASP A 328 -33.25 29.61 -1.08
N GLN A 329 -33.42 28.30 -1.29
CA GLN A 329 -32.53 27.27 -0.74
C GLN A 329 -31.40 26.90 -1.70
N LYS A 330 -31.51 27.27 -2.98
CA LYS A 330 -30.48 26.97 -3.97
C LYS A 330 -29.19 27.75 -3.64
N GLY A 331 -28.06 27.04 -3.63
CA GLY A 331 -26.75 27.62 -3.30
C GLY A 331 -26.46 27.79 -1.81
N VAL A 332 -27.39 27.38 -0.94
CA VAL A 332 -27.21 27.39 0.51
C VAL A 332 -26.53 26.08 0.95
N LEU A 333 -25.57 26.16 1.88
CA LEU A 333 -24.87 24.98 2.40
C LEU A 333 -25.79 24.09 3.24
N ALA A 334 -25.76 22.79 2.96
CA ALA A 334 -26.46 21.78 3.74
C ALA A 334 -25.69 21.44 5.02
N ASN A 335 -26.45 21.26 6.11
CA ASN A 335 -25.91 20.87 7.41
C ASN A 335 -26.71 19.73 8.07
N HIS A 336 -27.76 19.23 7.42
CA HIS A 336 -28.48 18.04 7.82
C HIS A 336 -28.72 17.15 6.59
N GLY A 337 -28.76 15.83 6.82
CA GLY A 337 -29.12 14.83 5.83
C GLY A 337 -30.36 14.08 6.30
N MET A 338 -31.45 14.17 5.56
CA MET A 338 -32.67 13.44 5.86
C MET A 338 -32.65 12.12 5.10
N VAL A 339 -32.94 11.02 5.80
CA VAL A 339 -32.95 9.67 5.23
C VAL A 339 -34.34 9.07 5.38
N VAL A 340 -34.87 8.54 4.28
CA VAL A 340 -36.10 7.75 4.27
C VAL A 340 -35.73 6.30 3.97
N MET A 341 -36.03 5.41 4.89
CA MET A 341 -35.70 3.99 4.83
C MET A 341 -36.97 3.13 4.91
N PHE A 342 -37.03 2.05 4.15
CA PHE A 342 -38.05 1.01 4.33
C PHE A 342 -37.52 -0.12 5.21
N GLN A 343 -38.32 -0.48 6.21
CA GLN A 343 -38.08 -1.58 7.13
C GLN A 343 -39.26 -2.56 7.02
N PRO A 344 -39.06 -3.77 6.47
CA PRO A 344 -40.08 -4.80 6.46
C PRO A 344 -40.36 -5.30 7.89
N PHE A 345 -41.59 -5.72 8.16
CA PHE A 345 -41.94 -6.36 9.44
C PHE A 345 -41.34 -7.76 9.56
N THR A 346 -41.20 -8.45 8.43
CA THR A 346 -40.57 -9.77 8.37
C THR A 346 -39.35 -9.76 7.46
N GLY A 347 -38.27 -10.36 7.96
CA GLY A 347 -36.97 -10.37 7.31
C GLY A 347 -35.97 -9.37 7.91
N SER A 348 -34.69 -9.62 7.65
CA SER A 348 -33.57 -8.91 8.25
C SER A 348 -32.89 -7.94 7.27
N TRP A 349 -33.65 -7.34 6.36
CA TRP A 349 -33.13 -6.41 5.36
C TRP A 349 -33.75 -5.03 5.55
N THR A 350 -33.00 -4.00 5.18
CA THR A 350 -33.47 -2.62 5.15
C THR A 350 -33.02 -1.99 3.85
N GLN A 351 -33.75 -0.98 3.39
CA GLN A 351 -33.39 -0.26 2.17
C GLN A 351 -33.62 1.22 2.34
N VAL A 352 -32.58 2.01 2.10
CA VAL A 352 -32.72 3.46 1.96
C VAL A 352 -33.41 3.74 0.64
N LEU A 353 -34.56 4.40 0.69
CA LEU A 353 -35.38 4.78 -0.47
C LEU A 353 -35.00 6.17 -0.99
N ALA A 354 -34.71 7.09 -0.06
CA ALA A 354 -34.36 8.46 -0.39
C ALA A 354 -33.35 9.04 0.60
N VAL A 355 -32.53 9.95 0.08
CA VAL A 355 -31.61 10.77 0.88
C VAL A 355 -31.73 12.20 0.41
N PHE A 356 -31.91 13.15 1.31
CA PHE A 356 -32.02 14.57 0.99
C PHE A 356 -31.03 15.37 1.82
N ALA A 357 -30.53 16.47 1.26
CA ALA A 357 -29.68 17.41 1.96
C ALA A 357 -30.48 18.66 2.32
N SER A 358 -30.50 19.04 3.60
CA SER A 358 -31.24 20.21 4.08
C SER A 358 -30.34 21.16 4.89
N ARG A 359 -30.81 22.40 5.05
CA ARG A 359 -30.27 23.35 6.02
C ARG A 359 -31.25 23.49 7.16
N GLY A 360 -30.88 22.94 8.31
CA GLY A 360 -31.78 22.72 9.43
C GLY A 360 -32.84 21.68 9.09
N ASN A 361 -33.91 21.72 9.86
CA ASN A 361 -34.97 20.73 9.80
C ASN A 361 -35.85 20.95 8.56
N VAL A 362 -36.32 19.87 7.95
CA VAL A 362 -37.21 19.98 6.80
C VAL A 362 -38.58 20.50 7.25
N LYS A 363 -39.10 21.51 6.53
CA LYS A 363 -40.42 22.10 6.85
C LYS A 363 -41.51 21.04 6.74
N ALA A 364 -42.45 21.04 7.70
CA ALA A 364 -43.51 20.04 7.79
C ALA A 364 -44.31 19.80 6.47
N PRO A 365 -44.68 20.83 5.68
CA PRO A 365 -45.38 20.60 4.41
C PRO A 365 -44.52 19.89 3.36
N THR A 366 -43.22 20.22 3.28
CA THR A 366 -42.29 19.56 2.35
C THR A 366 -42.03 18.12 2.79
N LEU A 367 -41.87 17.90 4.10
CA LEU A 367 -41.70 16.57 4.66
C LEU A 367 -42.91 15.67 4.37
N ALA A 368 -44.13 16.19 4.55
CA ALA A 368 -45.36 15.45 4.23
C ALA A 368 -45.40 15.03 2.74
N LYS A 369 -45.04 15.92 1.82
CA LYS A 369 -44.96 15.61 0.37
C LYS A 369 -43.96 14.49 0.09
N ILE A 370 -42.76 14.58 0.66
CA ILE A 370 -41.69 13.58 0.47
C ILE A 370 -42.14 12.20 0.96
N ILE A 371 -42.86 12.13 2.09
CA ILE A 371 -43.36 10.87 2.63
C ILE A 371 -44.42 10.27 1.72
N VAL A 372 -45.39 11.07 1.27
CA VAL A 372 -46.42 10.58 0.35
C VAL A 372 -45.79 10.07 -0.94
N GLU A 373 -44.83 10.81 -1.50
CA GLU A 373 -44.11 10.41 -2.70
C GLU A 373 -43.32 9.11 -2.49
N ALA A 374 -42.60 8.98 -1.38
CA ALA A 374 -41.87 7.77 -1.02
C ALA A 374 -42.80 6.55 -0.85
N THR A 375 -43.96 6.75 -0.21
CA THR A 375 -45.00 5.71 -0.05
C THR A 375 -45.52 5.25 -1.40
N VAL A 376 -45.93 6.19 -2.28
CA VAL A 376 -46.44 5.87 -3.61
C VAL A 376 -45.41 5.09 -4.43
N LEU A 377 -44.15 5.52 -4.43
CA LEU A 377 -43.09 4.84 -5.18
C LEU A 377 -42.75 3.46 -4.60
N ALA A 378 -42.79 3.31 -3.27
CA ALA A 378 -42.60 2.01 -2.62
C ALA A 378 -43.73 1.03 -2.98
N GLU A 379 -44.99 1.50 -2.97
CA GLU A 379 -46.15 0.69 -3.34
C GLU A 379 -46.15 0.31 -4.83
N GLN A 380 -45.77 1.23 -5.73
CA GLN A 380 -45.57 0.93 -7.15
C GLN A 380 -44.46 -0.11 -7.39
N ALA A 381 -43.47 -0.19 -6.49
CA ALA A 381 -42.45 -1.22 -6.48
C ALA A 381 -42.93 -2.55 -5.87
N GLY A 382 -44.18 -2.63 -5.41
CA GLY A 382 -44.82 -3.84 -4.88
C GLY A 382 -44.57 -4.09 -3.39
N LEU A 383 -44.13 -3.08 -2.64
CA LEU A 383 -44.10 -3.11 -1.17
C LEU A 383 -45.44 -2.61 -0.60
N TYR A 384 -45.72 -2.93 0.66
CA TYR A 384 -46.84 -2.35 1.39
C TYR A 384 -46.30 -1.52 2.55
N VAL A 385 -46.68 -0.24 2.57
CA VAL A 385 -46.24 0.71 3.60
C VAL A 385 -47.38 0.89 4.60
N ASP A 386 -47.31 0.15 5.70
CA ASP A 386 -48.36 0.14 6.72
C ASP A 386 -48.14 1.21 7.80
N THR A 387 -46.87 1.60 8.04
CA THR A 387 -46.53 2.57 9.09
C THR A 387 -45.48 3.59 8.64
N VAL A 388 -45.50 4.76 9.27
CA VAL A 388 -44.43 5.76 9.16
C VAL A 388 -43.96 6.08 10.57
N THR A 389 -42.66 5.92 10.81
CA THR A 389 -42.01 6.13 12.11
C THR A 389 -41.00 7.25 11.99
N CYS A 390 -41.12 8.24 12.87
CA CYS A 390 -40.20 9.38 12.98
C CYS A 390 -40.02 9.75 14.46
N ASP A 391 -39.04 10.60 14.76
CA ASP A 391 -38.86 11.11 16.11
C ASP A 391 -40.05 12.02 16.56
N GLY A 392 -40.05 12.37 17.84
CA GLY A 392 -41.07 13.24 18.42
C GLY A 392 -40.82 14.73 18.25
N ALA A 393 -39.96 15.19 17.32
CA ALA A 393 -39.59 16.61 17.21
C ALA A 393 -40.75 17.51 16.76
N THR A 394 -40.62 18.82 17.01
CA THR A 394 -41.70 19.80 16.79
C THR A 394 -42.16 19.88 15.32
N TRP A 395 -41.25 19.73 14.36
CA TRP A 395 -41.59 19.72 12.93
C TRP A 395 -42.27 18.41 12.51
N ASN A 396 -41.85 17.27 13.05
CA ASN A 396 -42.50 15.97 12.84
C ASN A 396 -43.92 15.96 13.41
N ARG A 397 -44.12 16.52 14.62
CA ARG A 397 -45.48 16.73 15.17
C ARG A 397 -46.31 17.68 14.32
N SER A 398 -45.70 18.71 13.73
CA SER A 398 -46.40 19.60 12.81
C SER A 398 -46.81 18.89 11.52
N MET A 399 -45.98 17.98 11.02
CA MET A 399 -46.29 17.12 9.89
C MET A 399 -47.44 16.14 10.21
N TRP A 400 -47.46 15.55 11.41
CA TRP A 400 -48.58 14.69 11.84
C TRP A 400 -49.93 15.41 11.73
N ARG A 401 -49.99 16.68 12.13
CA ARG A 401 -51.21 17.49 12.00
C ARG A 401 -51.65 17.68 10.56
N ILE A 402 -50.72 17.78 9.60
CA ILE A 402 -51.03 17.83 8.16
C ILE A 402 -51.71 16.53 7.71
N PHE A 403 -51.28 15.39 8.26
CA PHE A 403 -51.92 14.10 8.04
C PHE A 403 -53.18 13.85 8.90
N GLY A 404 -53.65 14.85 9.65
CA GLY A 404 -54.80 14.71 10.54
C GLY A 404 -54.52 13.92 11.83
N ILE A 405 -53.26 13.62 12.12
CA ILE A 405 -52.84 12.89 13.32
C ILE A 405 -52.56 13.90 14.43
N GLN A 406 -53.24 13.74 15.58
CA GLN A 406 -53.02 14.55 16.77
C GLN A 406 -52.72 13.62 17.95
N GLY A 407 -51.64 13.93 18.68
CA GLY A 407 -51.43 13.31 19.99
C GLY A 407 -52.51 13.77 20.94
N LYS A 408 -53.00 12.87 21.79
CA LYS A 408 -53.88 13.24 22.91
C LYS A 408 -53.16 14.15 23.90
#